data_AF-A0A852REJ2-F1
#
_entry.id   AF-A0A852REJ2-F1
#
_cell.length_a   1.000
_cell.length_b   1.000
_cell.length_c   1.000
_cell.angle_alpha   90.00
_cell.angle_beta   90.00
_cell.angle_gamma   90.00
#
_symmetry.space_group_name_H-M   'P 1'
#
loop_
_entity.id
_entity.type
_entity.pdbx_description
1 polymer ?
#
loop_
_entity_poly.entity_id
_entity_poly.type
_entity_poly.pdbx_seq_one_letter_code
_entity_poly.pdbx_strand_id
1 'polypeptide(L)'
;MRPTWLGACTLAEAVGITAAAGAARLATWLTDVRDVAPGWGLAVVVAGGLVEGTSLGVLQSVVLRRRLGDAAARRWTTATVLVAGLAWAAGSAPATLAGPGGGTPPPLLLVVAGGAALGATTGALLGTAQAAAVRRQAARPWRWVASSTVGWTVAMPVIFLGAGLPAADWPTPLVVALGTVTGTAAGAVLGVLTRRGAAALTDVAAESGRPKVPSVRAIRP
;
A
#
# COMPACT_ATOMS: atom_id res chain seq x y z
N MET A 1 -6.67 -0.57 23.13
CA MET A 1 -6.46 0.72 22.41
C MET A 1 -7.23 0.69 21.08
N ARG A 2 -7.73 1.83 20.58
CA ARG A 2 -8.40 1.87 19.26
C ARG A 2 -7.33 2.03 18.16
N PRO A 3 -7.33 1.22 17.09
CA PRO A 3 -6.37 1.38 16.00
C PRO A 3 -6.62 2.71 15.28
N THR A 4 -5.56 3.50 15.12
CA THR A 4 -5.59 4.76 14.36
C THR A 4 -5.25 4.48 12.90
N TRP A 5 -5.71 5.35 11.99
CA TRP A 5 -5.37 5.23 10.56
C TRP A 5 -3.87 5.31 10.32
N LEU A 6 -3.19 6.24 11.01
CA LEU A 6 -1.75 6.38 10.99
C LEU A 6 -1.06 5.09 11.45
N GLY A 7 -1.42 4.56 12.63
CA GLY A 7 -0.82 3.35 13.17
C GLY A 7 -1.05 2.12 12.28
N ALA A 8 -2.22 2.02 11.64
CA ALA A 8 -2.51 0.98 10.68
C ALA A 8 -1.59 1.05 9.44
N CYS A 9 -1.39 2.23 8.86
CA CYS A 9 -0.50 2.41 7.71
C CYS A 9 0.98 2.18 8.10
N THR A 10 1.43 2.75 9.22
CA THR A 10 2.80 2.56 9.73
C THR A 10 3.12 1.09 9.96
N LEU A 11 2.25 0.35 10.65
CA LEU A 11 2.48 -1.07 10.93
C LEU A 11 2.39 -1.92 9.66
N ALA A 12 1.46 -1.62 8.76
CA ALA A 12 1.31 -2.34 7.50
C ALA A 12 2.57 -2.25 6.63
N GLU A 13 3.05 -1.03 6.39
CA GLU A 13 4.25 -0.78 5.59
C GLU A 13 5.50 -1.32 6.28
N ALA A 14 5.60 -1.22 7.61
CA ALA A 14 6.70 -1.86 8.34
C ALA A 14 6.74 -3.36 8.06
N VAL A 15 5.61 -4.06 8.16
CA VAL A 15 5.52 -5.50 7.84
C VAL A 15 5.81 -5.75 6.36
N GLY A 16 5.23 -4.96 5.47
CA GLY A 16 5.32 -5.14 4.02
C GLY A 16 6.73 -4.97 3.49
N ILE A 17 7.38 -3.85 3.81
CA ILE A 17 8.74 -3.58 3.36
C ILE A 17 9.77 -4.49 4.03
N THR A 18 9.53 -4.93 5.27
CA THR A 18 10.35 -5.99 5.90
C THR A 18 10.26 -7.30 5.09
N ALA A 19 9.04 -7.72 4.73
CA ALA A 19 8.81 -8.92 3.94
C ALA A 19 9.42 -8.80 2.53
N ALA A 20 9.27 -7.64 1.89
CA ALA A 20 9.87 -7.37 0.58
C ALA A 20 11.41 -7.39 0.63
N ALA A 21 12.03 -6.80 1.66
CA ALA A 21 13.48 -6.84 1.84
C ALA A 21 14.00 -8.27 2.04
N GLY A 22 13.31 -9.08 2.84
CA GLY A 22 13.62 -10.49 3.02
C GLY A 22 13.44 -11.31 1.74
N ALA A 23 12.33 -11.07 1.02
CA ALA A 23 12.03 -11.71 -0.25
C ALA A 23 13.07 -11.37 -1.33
N ALA A 24 13.52 -10.12 -1.41
CA ALA A 24 14.58 -9.72 -2.33
C ALA A 24 15.89 -10.47 -2.04
N ARG A 25 16.31 -10.55 -0.78
CA ARG A 25 17.52 -11.30 -0.38
C ARG A 25 17.40 -12.80 -0.66
N LEU A 26 16.24 -13.39 -0.41
CA LEU A 26 15.98 -14.79 -0.72
C LEU A 26 15.99 -15.04 -2.23
N ALA A 27 15.36 -14.16 -3.03
CA ALA A 27 15.35 -14.24 -4.47
C ALA A 27 16.79 -14.20 -5.04
N THR A 28 17.61 -13.23 -4.62
CA THR A 28 19.03 -13.14 -5.00
C THR A 28 19.80 -14.40 -4.62
N TRP A 29 19.59 -14.94 -3.42
CA TRP A 29 20.26 -16.18 -3.03
C TRP A 29 19.84 -17.38 -3.91
N LEU A 30 18.55 -17.49 -4.25
CA LEU A 30 18.05 -18.55 -5.12
C LEU A 30 18.61 -18.44 -6.54
N THR A 31 18.70 -17.23 -7.10
CA THR A 31 19.19 -17.03 -8.47
C THR A 31 20.70 -17.12 -8.54
N ASP A 32 21.42 -16.46 -7.63
CA ASP A 32 22.87 -16.22 -7.79
C ASP A 32 23.71 -17.33 -7.14
N VAL A 33 23.19 -17.98 -6.09
CA VAL A 33 23.91 -19.04 -5.35
C VAL A 33 23.39 -20.43 -5.70
N ARG A 34 22.08 -20.55 -5.91
CA ARG A 34 21.42 -21.85 -6.20
C ARG A 34 21.14 -22.08 -7.68
N ASP A 35 21.43 -21.09 -8.53
CA ASP A 35 21.23 -21.15 -9.99
C ASP A 35 19.80 -21.58 -10.38
N VAL A 36 18.81 -21.12 -9.61
CA VAL A 36 17.39 -21.38 -9.85
C VAL A 36 16.88 -20.42 -10.92
N ALA A 37 16.01 -20.89 -11.82
CA ALA A 37 15.43 -20.06 -12.88
C ALA A 37 14.84 -18.72 -12.35
N PRO A 38 15.07 -17.58 -13.03
CA PRO A 38 14.65 -16.25 -12.56
C PRO A 38 13.15 -16.11 -12.24
N GLY A 39 12.30 -16.93 -12.88
CA GLY A 39 10.86 -16.98 -12.59
C GLY A 39 10.54 -17.33 -11.13
N TRP A 40 11.37 -18.15 -10.47
CA TRP A 40 11.22 -18.45 -9.04
C TRP A 40 11.63 -17.27 -8.16
N GLY A 41 12.69 -16.55 -8.54
CA GLY A 41 13.08 -15.30 -7.87
C GLY A 41 11.93 -14.28 -7.92
N LEU A 42 11.31 -14.13 -9.10
CA LEU A 42 10.16 -13.23 -9.29
C LEU A 42 8.97 -13.68 -8.44
N ALA A 43 8.67 -14.98 -8.39
CA ALA A 43 7.61 -15.52 -7.55
C ALA A 43 7.83 -15.22 -6.06
N VAL A 44 9.06 -15.32 -5.57
CA VAL A 44 9.42 -14.98 -4.18
C VAL A 44 9.25 -13.48 -3.91
N VAL A 45 9.72 -12.61 -4.80
CA VAL A 45 9.53 -11.16 -4.65
C VAL A 45 8.05 -10.79 -4.64
N VAL A 46 7.26 -11.36 -5.55
CA VAL A 46 5.79 -11.14 -5.60
C VAL A 46 5.12 -11.66 -4.34
N ALA A 47 5.56 -12.80 -3.79
CA ALA A 47 5.05 -13.30 -2.51
C ALA A 47 5.34 -12.31 -1.36
N GLY A 48 6.53 -11.71 -1.30
CA GLY A 48 6.85 -10.62 -0.38
C GLY A 48 5.91 -9.42 -0.55
N GLY A 49 5.65 -9.02 -1.80
CA GLY A 49 4.70 -7.96 -2.13
C GLY A 49 3.24 -8.26 -1.77
N LEU A 50 2.82 -9.53 -1.85
CA LEU A 50 1.50 -9.96 -1.38
C LEU A 50 1.36 -9.86 0.14
N VAL A 51 2.44 -10.04 0.90
CA VAL A 51 2.44 -9.80 2.36
C VAL A 51 2.17 -8.33 2.65
N GLU A 52 2.78 -7.40 1.91
CA GLU A 52 2.50 -5.96 2.02
C GLU A 52 1.05 -5.63 1.67
N GLY A 53 0.56 -6.09 0.50
CA GLY A 53 -0.82 -5.87 0.10
C GLY A 53 -1.83 -6.41 1.13
N THR A 54 -1.51 -7.55 1.75
CA THR A 54 -2.33 -8.18 2.79
C THR A 54 -2.27 -7.39 4.09
N SER A 55 -1.09 -7.01 4.57
CA SER A 55 -0.92 -6.26 5.81
C SER A 55 -1.65 -4.91 5.74
N LEU A 56 -1.49 -4.19 4.62
CA LEU A 56 -2.15 -2.92 4.36
C LEU A 56 -3.66 -3.09 4.26
N GLY A 57 -4.11 -4.05 3.45
CA GLY A 57 -5.51 -4.34 3.25
C GLY A 57 -6.23 -4.73 4.54
N VAL A 58 -5.60 -5.53 5.41
CA VAL A 58 -6.18 -5.99 6.68
C VAL A 58 -6.15 -4.88 7.74
N LEU A 59 -5.01 -4.22 7.95
CA LEU A 59 -4.88 -3.23 9.03
C LEU A 59 -5.72 -1.98 8.75
N GLN A 60 -5.79 -1.52 7.50
CA GLN A 60 -6.71 -0.44 7.12
C GLN A 60 -8.17 -0.87 7.26
N SER A 61 -8.53 -2.10 6.87
CA SER A 61 -9.90 -2.57 6.94
C SER A 61 -10.39 -2.75 8.39
N VAL A 62 -9.52 -3.05 9.35
CA VAL A 62 -9.86 -3.03 10.80
C VAL A 62 -10.38 -1.67 11.23
N VAL A 63 -9.81 -0.57 10.73
CA VAL A 63 -10.26 0.80 11.02
C VAL A 63 -11.60 1.08 10.34
N LEU A 64 -11.75 0.69 9.06
CA LEU A 64 -12.93 0.97 8.25
C LEU A 64 -14.16 0.12 8.63
N ARG A 65 -13.94 -1.12 9.09
CA ARG A 65 -14.98 -2.12 9.40
C ARG A 65 -16.05 -1.59 10.35
N ARG A 66 -15.66 -0.76 11.32
CA ARG A 66 -16.58 -0.18 12.31
C ARG A 66 -17.64 0.75 11.72
N ARG A 67 -17.35 1.36 10.57
CA ARG A 67 -18.22 2.35 9.93
C ARG A 67 -18.84 1.85 8.64
N LEU A 68 -18.12 1.00 7.90
CA LEU A 68 -18.54 0.52 6.59
C LEU A 68 -19.06 -0.93 6.61
N GLY A 69 -18.89 -1.64 7.73
CA GLY A 69 -19.30 -3.03 7.92
C GLY A 69 -18.32 -4.06 7.34
N ASP A 70 -18.52 -5.32 7.72
CA ASP A 70 -17.61 -6.43 7.41
C ASP A 70 -17.51 -6.72 5.91
N ALA A 71 -18.62 -6.64 5.18
CA ALA A 71 -18.62 -6.89 3.74
C ALA A 71 -17.78 -5.86 2.98
N ALA A 72 -17.83 -4.58 3.37
CA ALA A 72 -17.01 -3.53 2.79
C ALA A 72 -15.53 -3.71 3.14
N ALA A 73 -15.24 -4.06 4.39
CA ALA A 73 -13.87 -4.35 4.85
C ALA A 73 -13.22 -5.51 4.07
N ARG A 74 -13.95 -6.60 3.82
CA ARG A 74 -13.45 -7.73 3.01
C ARG A 74 -13.16 -7.30 1.57
N ARG A 75 -14.09 -6.60 0.91
CA ARG A 75 -13.87 -6.11 -0.46
C ARG A 75 -12.68 -5.14 -0.54
N TRP A 76 -12.50 -4.28 0.46
CA TRP A 76 -11.34 -3.40 0.56
C TRP A 76 -10.03 -4.19 0.62
N THR A 77 -9.94 -5.18 1.52
CA THR A 77 -8.75 -6.03 1.65
C THR A 77 -8.48 -6.79 0.35
N THR A 78 -9.50 -7.41 -0.27
CA THR A 78 -9.33 -8.12 -1.54
C THR A 78 -8.84 -7.20 -2.65
N ALA A 79 -9.46 -6.01 -2.82
CA ALA A 79 -9.01 -5.03 -3.80
C ALA A 79 -7.55 -4.60 -3.57
N THR A 80 -7.16 -4.42 -2.31
CA THR A 80 -5.79 -4.03 -1.93
C THR A 80 -4.78 -5.12 -2.30
N VAL A 81 -5.05 -6.36 -1.91
CA VAL A 81 -4.17 -7.51 -2.19
C VAL A 81 -4.00 -7.73 -3.69
N LEU A 82 -5.08 -7.68 -4.46
CA LEU A 82 -5.03 -7.90 -5.91
C LEU A 82 -4.22 -6.82 -6.63
N VAL A 83 -4.48 -5.55 -6.33
CA VAL A 83 -3.74 -4.44 -6.98
C VAL A 83 -2.27 -4.44 -6.55
N ALA A 84 -1.99 -4.66 -5.26
CA ALA A 84 -0.61 -4.72 -4.77
C ALA A 84 0.16 -5.89 -5.40
N GLY A 85 -0.45 -7.09 -5.47
CA GLY A 85 0.18 -8.25 -6.11
C GLY A 85 0.49 -8.00 -7.59
N LEU A 86 -0.43 -7.39 -8.33
CA LEU A 86 -0.20 -7.00 -9.73
C LEU A 86 0.90 -5.94 -9.87
N ALA A 87 0.91 -4.93 -9.00
CA ALA A 87 1.93 -3.89 -8.99
C ALA A 87 3.33 -4.45 -8.69
N TRP A 88 3.44 -5.35 -7.71
CA TRP A 88 4.70 -6.03 -7.38
C TRP A 88 5.18 -6.94 -8.51
N ALA A 89 4.27 -7.70 -9.14
CA ALA A 89 4.61 -8.52 -10.30
C ALA A 89 5.12 -7.66 -11.47
N ALA A 90 4.39 -6.61 -11.83
CA ALA A 90 4.75 -5.73 -12.93
C ALA A 90 6.03 -4.92 -12.66
N GLY A 91 6.19 -4.40 -11.44
CA GLY A 91 7.34 -3.59 -11.04
C GLY A 91 8.63 -4.41 -10.89
N SER A 92 8.53 -5.66 -10.47
CA SER A 92 9.71 -6.51 -10.24
C SER A 92 10.16 -7.27 -11.49
N ALA A 93 9.23 -7.58 -12.41
CA ALA A 93 9.53 -8.41 -13.57
C ALA A 93 10.71 -7.90 -14.42
N PRO A 94 10.83 -6.60 -14.79
CA PRO A 94 11.95 -6.13 -15.59
C PRO A 94 13.30 -6.36 -14.91
N ALA A 95 13.40 -6.07 -13.61
CA ALA A 95 14.64 -6.21 -12.86
C ALA A 95 15.02 -7.69 -12.64
N THR A 96 14.05 -8.55 -12.35
CA THR A 96 14.32 -9.97 -12.09
C THR A 96 14.60 -10.76 -13.37
N LEU A 97 13.96 -10.42 -14.49
CA LEU A 97 14.11 -11.16 -15.75
C LEU A 97 15.27 -10.69 -16.62
N ALA A 98 15.74 -9.44 -16.45
CA ALA A 98 16.89 -8.91 -17.21
C ALA A 98 18.25 -9.56 -16.83
N GLY A 99 18.28 -10.40 -15.78
CA GLY A 99 19.50 -11.05 -15.29
C GLY A 99 20.48 -10.07 -14.62
N PRO A 100 21.66 -10.54 -14.17
CA PRO A 100 22.66 -9.68 -13.53
C PRO A 100 23.25 -8.70 -14.54
N GLY A 101 22.65 -7.52 -14.66
CA GLY A 101 23.22 -6.40 -15.40
C GLY A 101 24.31 -5.75 -14.56
N GLY A 102 25.56 -5.76 -15.02
CA GLY A 102 26.68 -4.98 -14.45
C GLY A 102 26.53 -3.46 -14.67
N GLY A 103 25.32 -2.94 -14.46
CA GLY A 103 24.96 -1.54 -14.71
C GLY A 103 25.37 -0.64 -13.55
N THR A 104 25.79 0.57 -13.89
CA THR A 104 25.98 1.65 -12.91
C THR A 104 24.64 1.94 -12.22
N PRO A 105 24.62 2.15 -10.89
CA PRO A 105 23.40 2.53 -10.19
C PRO A 105 22.75 3.76 -10.84
N PRO A 106 21.41 3.80 -10.96
CA PRO A 106 20.74 4.94 -11.55
C PRO A 106 20.98 6.21 -10.71
N PRO A 107 21.09 7.39 -11.33
CA PRO A 107 21.15 8.68 -10.64
C PRO A 107 20.01 8.83 -9.62
N LEU A 108 20.31 9.42 -8.46
CA LEU A 108 19.36 9.62 -7.36
C LEU A 108 18.06 10.30 -7.81
N LEU A 109 18.16 11.30 -8.70
CA LEU A 109 16.99 12.00 -9.24
C LEU A 109 16.07 11.05 -10.00
N LEU A 110 16.62 10.09 -10.76
CA LEU A 110 15.82 9.10 -11.48
C LEU A 110 15.18 8.09 -10.52
N VAL A 111 15.85 7.72 -9.43
CA VAL A 111 15.27 6.87 -8.38
C VAL A 111 14.07 7.58 -7.73
N VAL A 112 14.22 8.85 -7.37
CA VAL A 112 13.15 9.64 -6.74
C VAL A 112 12.00 9.90 -7.73
N ALA A 113 12.30 10.31 -8.96
CA ALA A 113 11.28 10.57 -9.97
C ALA A 113 10.55 9.30 -10.41
N GLY A 114 11.28 8.19 -10.59
CA GLY A 114 10.71 6.88 -10.91
C GLY A 114 9.85 6.35 -9.78
N GLY A 115 10.32 6.45 -8.52
CA GLY A 115 9.54 6.12 -7.34
C GLY A 115 8.25 6.95 -7.25
N ALA A 116 8.32 8.26 -7.50
CA ALA A 116 7.15 9.14 -7.47
C ALA A 116 6.14 8.80 -8.58
N ALA A 117 6.62 8.56 -9.80
CA ALA A 117 5.77 8.18 -10.94
C ALA A 117 5.09 6.82 -10.72
N LEU A 118 5.84 5.84 -10.21
CA LEU A 118 5.31 4.54 -9.83
C LEU A 118 4.27 4.69 -8.73
N GLY A 119 4.59 5.44 -7.67
CA GLY A 119 3.69 5.72 -6.54
C GLY A 119 2.41 6.44 -6.96
N ALA A 120 2.49 7.41 -7.87
CA ALA A 120 1.31 8.08 -8.40
C ALA A 120 0.40 7.08 -9.15
N THR A 121 1.00 6.24 -9.99
CA THR A 121 0.29 5.26 -10.81
C THR A 121 -0.35 4.18 -9.94
N THR A 122 0.42 3.52 -9.08
CA THR A 122 -0.08 2.48 -8.17
C THR A 122 -1.08 3.07 -7.16
N GLY A 123 -0.82 4.26 -6.64
CA GLY A 123 -1.72 4.96 -5.73
C GLY A 123 -3.07 5.30 -6.37
N ALA A 124 -3.10 5.69 -7.64
CA ALA A 124 -4.34 5.93 -8.38
C ALA A 124 -5.11 4.63 -8.65
N LEU A 125 -4.43 3.57 -9.08
CA LEU A 125 -5.03 2.25 -9.33
C LEU A 125 -5.62 1.67 -8.04
N LEU A 126 -4.82 1.66 -6.97
CA LEU A 126 -5.21 1.17 -5.66
C LEU A 126 -6.37 1.99 -5.09
N GLY A 127 -6.23 3.31 -5.11
CA GLY A 127 -7.26 4.24 -4.65
C GLY A 127 -8.58 4.03 -5.38
N THR A 128 -8.55 3.85 -6.70
CA THR A 128 -9.74 3.61 -7.52
C THR A 128 -10.40 2.27 -7.19
N ALA A 129 -9.61 1.18 -7.08
CA ALA A 129 -10.13 -0.15 -6.75
C ALA A 129 -10.77 -0.17 -5.36
N GLN A 130 -10.10 0.42 -4.36
CA GLN A 130 -10.60 0.53 -2.99
C GLN A 130 -11.86 1.42 -2.92
N ALA A 131 -11.86 2.57 -3.60
CA ALA A 131 -13.02 3.44 -3.70
C ALA A 131 -14.23 2.72 -4.31
N ALA A 132 -14.03 1.94 -5.38
CA ALA A 132 -15.06 1.13 -5.99
C ALA A 132 -15.60 0.05 -5.04
N ALA A 133 -14.73 -0.59 -4.25
CA ALA A 133 -15.08 -1.64 -3.28
C ALA A 133 -16.03 -1.14 -2.17
N VAL A 134 -15.97 0.15 -1.83
CA VAL A 134 -16.77 0.77 -0.76
C VAL A 134 -17.74 1.85 -1.24
N ARG A 135 -17.88 2.06 -2.55
CA ARG A 135 -18.67 3.16 -3.12
C ARG A 135 -20.14 3.20 -2.68
N ARG A 136 -20.70 2.05 -2.29
CA ARG A 136 -22.09 1.94 -1.81
C ARG A 136 -22.25 2.30 -0.33
N GLN A 137 -21.15 2.34 0.43
CA GLN A 137 -21.12 2.62 1.86
C GLN A 137 -20.47 3.97 2.18
N ALA A 138 -19.64 4.48 1.28
CA ALA A 138 -18.84 5.68 1.49
C ALA A 138 -19.52 6.94 0.91
N ALA A 139 -19.37 8.05 1.64
CA ALA A 139 -19.86 9.37 1.27
C ALA A 139 -19.28 9.89 -0.05
N ARG A 140 -17.94 9.92 -0.10
CA ARG A 140 -17.14 10.63 -1.09
C ARG A 140 -15.96 9.75 -1.49
N PRO A 141 -16.22 8.58 -2.11
CA PRO A 141 -15.19 7.60 -2.45
C PRO A 141 -14.11 8.17 -3.38
N TRP A 142 -14.42 9.19 -4.19
CA TRP A 142 -13.45 9.86 -5.05
C TRP A 142 -12.35 10.63 -4.30
N ARG A 143 -12.62 11.14 -3.08
CA ARG A 143 -11.61 11.83 -2.26
C ARG A 143 -10.50 10.88 -1.80
N TRP A 144 -10.86 9.60 -1.65
CA TRP A 144 -9.90 8.55 -1.34
C TRP A 144 -8.91 8.35 -2.47
N VAL A 145 -9.36 8.36 -3.74
CA VAL A 145 -8.49 8.21 -4.90
C VAL A 145 -7.40 9.28 -4.90
N ALA A 146 -7.78 10.55 -4.79
CA ALA A 146 -6.82 11.65 -4.74
C ALA A 146 -5.84 11.54 -3.55
N SER A 147 -6.34 11.17 -2.38
CA SER A 147 -5.50 11.00 -1.18
C SER A 147 -4.52 9.83 -1.32
N SER A 148 -4.98 8.72 -1.90
CA SER A 148 -4.16 7.53 -2.18
C SER A 148 -3.07 7.85 -3.19
N THR A 149 -3.40 8.50 -4.31
CA THR A 149 -2.42 8.95 -5.31
C THR A 149 -1.35 9.84 -4.68
N VAL A 150 -1.74 10.90 -3.96
CA VAL A 150 -0.77 11.80 -3.30
C VAL A 150 0.07 11.05 -2.26
N GLY A 151 -0.58 10.23 -1.43
CA GLY A 151 0.09 9.47 -0.39
C GLY A 151 1.19 8.57 -0.94
N TRP A 152 0.86 7.77 -1.96
CA TRP A 152 1.82 6.86 -2.59
C TRP A 152 2.88 7.56 -3.44
N THR A 153 2.54 8.68 -4.09
CA THR A 153 3.52 9.52 -4.80
C THR A 153 4.67 9.95 -3.90
N VAL A 154 4.40 10.19 -2.61
CA VAL A 154 5.43 10.62 -1.63
C VAL A 154 6.04 9.43 -0.88
N ALA A 155 5.24 8.41 -0.53
CA ALA A 155 5.74 7.25 0.21
C ALA A 155 6.68 6.37 -0.65
N MET A 156 6.40 6.22 -1.93
CA MET A 156 7.17 5.33 -2.80
C MET A 156 8.63 5.79 -3.02
N PRO A 157 8.93 7.09 -3.21
CA PRO A 157 10.30 7.59 -3.12
C PRO A 157 11.02 7.23 -1.81
N VAL A 158 10.35 7.30 -0.65
CA VAL A 158 10.95 6.92 0.64
C VAL A 158 11.35 5.44 0.63
N ILE A 159 10.47 4.57 0.10
CA ILE A 159 10.74 3.14 -0.05
C ILE A 159 11.95 2.90 -0.96
N PHE A 160 11.97 3.53 -2.14
CA PHE A 160 13.05 3.36 -3.11
C PHE A 160 14.40 3.87 -2.58
N LEU A 161 14.41 4.99 -1.86
CA LEU A 161 15.60 5.50 -1.20
C LEU A 161 16.13 4.48 -0.18
N GLY A 162 15.27 3.95 0.69
CA GLY A 162 15.67 2.94 1.67
C GLY A 162 16.14 1.63 1.04
N ALA A 163 15.47 1.18 -0.01
CA ALA A 163 15.82 -0.03 -0.76
C ALA A 163 17.13 0.09 -1.54
N GLY A 164 17.53 1.30 -1.94
CA GLY A 164 18.76 1.57 -2.67
C GLY A 164 20.01 1.77 -1.81
N LEU A 165 19.88 1.84 -0.48
CA LEU A 165 21.02 2.04 0.43
C LEU A 165 21.90 0.80 0.63
N PRO A 166 21.36 -0.43 0.77
CA PRO A 166 22.20 -1.60 1.00
C PRO A 166 23.16 -1.88 -0.16
N ALA A 167 24.43 -2.05 0.14
CA ALA A 167 25.39 -2.64 -0.80
C ALA A 167 25.26 -4.18 -0.81
N ALA A 168 25.80 -4.80 -1.86
CA ALA A 168 25.68 -6.25 -2.08
C ALA A 168 26.28 -7.10 -0.93
N ASP A 169 27.33 -6.58 -0.30
CA ASP A 169 28.05 -7.20 0.81
C ASP A 169 27.36 -7.04 2.18
N TRP A 170 26.30 -6.23 2.27
CA TRP A 170 25.58 -6.06 3.54
C TRP A 170 25.00 -7.40 4.02
N PRO A 171 25.04 -7.69 5.33
CA PRO A 171 24.44 -8.90 5.88
C PRO A 171 22.90 -8.81 5.84
N THR A 172 22.24 -9.93 5.51
CA THR A 172 20.78 -10.01 5.38
C THR A 172 20.00 -9.42 6.57
N PRO A 173 20.36 -9.67 7.84
CA PRO A 173 19.65 -9.07 8.98
C PRO A 173 19.64 -7.54 8.97
N LEU A 174 20.72 -6.89 8.52
CA LEU A 174 20.77 -5.42 8.44
C LEU A 174 19.88 -4.88 7.32
N VAL A 175 19.81 -5.57 6.18
CA VAL A 175 18.89 -5.18 5.09
C VAL A 175 17.44 -5.33 5.51
N VAL A 176 17.10 -6.41 6.21
CA VAL A 176 15.76 -6.61 6.75
C VAL A 176 15.43 -5.53 7.80
N ALA A 177 16.35 -5.22 8.71
CA ALA A 177 16.15 -4.17 9.71
C ALA A 177 15.97 -2.77 9.07
N LEU A 178 16.77 -2.44 8.05
CA LEU A 178 16.60 -1.22 7.28
C LEU A 178 15.26 -1.20 6.55
N GLY A 179 14.82 -2.34 6.02
CA GLY A 179 13.48 -2.52 5.44
C GLY A 179 12.38 -2.16 6.45
N THR A 180 12.48 -2.64 7.69
CA THR A 180 11.55 -2.29 8.78
C THR A 180 11.51 -0.78 9.04
N VAL A 181 12.68 -0.13 9.14
CA VAL A 181 12.78 1.32 9.38
C VAL A 181 12.19 2.10 8.21
N THR A 182 12.51 1.69 6.99
CA THR A 182 12.01 2.29 5.74
C THR A 182 10.50 2.17 5.65
N GLY A 183 9.95 0.98 5.89
CA GLY A 183 8.50 0.74 5.91
C GLY A 183 7.80 1.55 6.99
N THR A 184 8.40 1.66 8.19
CA THR A 184 7.85 2.50 9.26
C THR A 184 7.76 3.96 8.83
N ALA A 185 8.81 4.51 8.22
CA ALA A 185 8.84 5.88 7.73
C ALA A 185 7.84 6.11 6.58
N ALA A 186 7.82 5.22 5.60
CA ALA A 186 6.91 5.27 4.46
C ALA A 186 5.45 5.17 4.90
N GLY A 187 5.12 4.26 5.82
CA GLY A 187 3.78 4.10 6.36
C GLY A 187 3.32 5.26 7.23
N ALA A 188 4.23 5.91 7.96
CA ALA A 188 3.92 7.15 8.67
C ALA A 188 3.55 8.28 7.68
N VAL A 189 4.36 8.46 6.62
CA VAL A 189 4.08 9.43 5.54
C VAL A 189 2.74 9.14 4.88
N LEU A 190 2.53 7.89 4.46
CA LEU A 190 1.29 7.42 3.82
C LEU A 190 0.09 7.68 4.74
N GLY A 191 0.19 7.31 6.01
CA GLY A 191 -0.87 7.49 7.00
C GLY A 191 -1.23 8.96 7.23
N VAL A 192 -0.24 9.85 7.31
CA VAL A 192 -0.47 11.30 7.46
C VAL A 192 -1.17 11.90 6.24
N LEU A 193 -0.72 11.54 5.03
CA LEU A 193 -1.25 12.10 3.78
C LEU A 193 -2.65 11.57 3.46
N THR A 194 -2.94 10.31 3.81
CA THR A 194 -4.21 9.66 3.47
C THR A 194 -5.31 9.81 4.52
N ARG A 195 -4.99 10.29 5.75
CA ARG A 195 -5.95 10.38 6.87
C ARG A 195 -7.25 11.12 6.53
N ARG A 196 -7.17 12.21 5.75
CA ARG A 196 -8.35 13.01 5.37
C ARG A 196 -9.24 12.27 4.37
N GLY A 197 -8.62 11.56 3.41
CA GLY A 197 -9.34 10.68 2.49
C GLY A 197 -10.03 9.54 3.23
N ALA A 198 -9.34 8.92 4.18
CA ALA A 198 -9.91 7.86 5.01
C ALA A 198 -11.09 8.34 5.85
N ALA A 199 -11.00 9.53 6.46
CA ALA A 199 -12.12 10.14 7.19
C ALA A 199 -13.33 10.38 6.27
N ALA A 200 -13.10 10.90 5.05
CA ALA A 200 -14.14 11.16 4.08
C ALA A 200 -14.88 9.90 3.59
N LEU A 201 -14.29 8.70 3.72
CA LEU A 201 -15.00 7.45 3.46
C LEU A 201 -16.06 7.16 4.54
N THR A 202 -15.84 7.61 5.77
CA THR A 202 -16.67 7.25 6.93
C THR A 202 -17.71 8.29 7.34
N ASP A 203 -17.73 9.46 6.71
CA ASP A 203 -18.52 10.63 7.14
C ASP A 203 -20.05 10.56 6.91
N VAL A 204 -20.62 9.51 6.29
CA VAL A 204 -22.05 9.52 5.86
C VAL A 204 -23.00 8.55 6.57
N ALA A 205 -22.52 7.75 7.53
CA ALA A 205 -23.43 6.91 8.33
C ALA A 205 -24.32 7.70 9.32
N ALA A 206 -24.09 9.01 9.52
CA ALA A 206 -24.83 9.84 10.48
C ALA A 206 -26.10 10.49 9.89
N GLU A 207 -26.22 10.64 8.57
CA GLU A 207 -27.33 11.37 7.95
C GLU A 207 -28.54 10.49 7.62
N SER A 208 -28.33 9.19 7.33
CA SER A 208 -29.42 8.25 7.01
C SER A 208 -30.21 7.75 8.23
N GLY A 209 -29.77 8.08 9.45
CA GLY A 209 -30.43 7.71 10.71
C GLY A 209 -31.18 8.86 11.40
N ARG A 210 -31.20 10.07 10.83
CA ARG A 210 -32.05 11.14 11.37
C ARG A 210 -33.51 10.82 11.02
N PRO A 211 -34.40 10.67 12.01
CA PRO A 211 -35.83 10.54 11.72
C PRO A 211 -36.24 11.73 10.85
N LYS A 212 -36.92 11.45 9.73
CA LYS A 212 -37.59 12.51 8.96
C LYS A 212 -38.57 13.17 9.92
N VAL A 213 -38.20 14.33 10.47
CA VAL A 213 -39.14 15.16 11.22
C VAL A 213 -40.28 15.48 10.24
N PRO A 214 -41.52 15.04 10.50
CA PRO A 214 -42.63 15.36 9.62
C PRO A 214 -42.71 16.88 9.49
N SER A 215 -42.74 17.38 8.26
CA SER A 215 -42.90 18.82 8.04
C SER A 215 -44.24 19.24 8.66
N VAL A 216 -44.21 20.24 9.54
CA VAL A 216 -45.36 20.81 10.28
C VAL A 216 -46.47 21.39 9.37
N ARG A 217 -46.33 21.30 8.03
CA ARG A 217 -47.31 21.79 7.05
C ARG A 217 -48.54 20.89 6.83
N ALA A 218 -48.67 19.76 7.54
CA ALA A 218 -49.84 18.86 7.41
C ALA A 218 -50.90 19.04 8.53
N ILE A 219 -50.91 20.16 9.23
CA ILE A 219 -52.02 20.54 10.11
C ILE A 219 -52.62 21.83 9.55
N ARG A 220 -53.57 21.68 8.62
CA ARG A 220 -54.59 22.71 8.39
C ARG A 220 -55.95 22.10 8.74
N PRO A 221 -56.80 22.83 9.46
CA PRO A 221 -58.08 22.37 9.97
C PRO A 221 -59.08 22.06 8.86
#